data_AF-A0A536X0A4-F1
#
_entry.id   AF-A0A536X0A4-F1
#
_cell.length_a   1.000
_cell.length_b   1.000
_cell.length_c   1.000
_cell.angle_alpha   90.00
_cell.angle_beta   90.00
_cell.angle_gamma   90.00
#
_symmetry.space_group_name_H-M   'P 1'
#
loop_
_entity.id
_entity.type
_entity.pdbx_description
1 polymer ?
#
loop_
_entity_poly.entity_id
_entity_poly.type
_entity_poly.pdbx_seq_one_letter_code
_entity_poly.pdbx_strand_id
1 'polypeptide(L)' 'MARTAQSRAIIHTPEASRALLIAGKPLSESIAQYVPFLMNTRDEIFQAVQDYQAGKFAATT' A
#
# COMPACT_ATOMS: atom_id res chain seq x y z
N MET A 1 -17.29 14.89 -20.74
CA MET A 1 -16.19 15.88 -20.78
C MET A 1 -15.24 15.60 -19.63
N ALA A 2 -14.15 14.88 -19.87
CA ALA A 2 -13.17 14.54 -18.83
C ALA A 2 -12.27 15.76 -18.58
N ARG A 3 -12.43 16.40 -17.41
CA ARG A 3 -11.47 17.40 -16.94
C ARG A 3 -10.17 16.66 -16.65
N THR A 4 -9.13 16.91 -17.43
CA THR A 4 -7.76 16.49 -17.12
C THR A 4 -7.41 17.06 -15.76
N ALA A 5 -7.32 16.21 -14.74
CA ALA A 5 -6.85 16.61 -13.42
C ALA A 5 -5.38 17.03 -13.57
N GLN A 6 -5.13 18.34 -13.56
CA GLN A 6 -3.77 18.86 -13.54
C GLN A 6 -3.20 18.68 -12.12
N SER A 7 -2.58 17.53 -11.88
CA SER A 7 -1.82 17.29 -10.66
C SER A 7 -0.44 17.94 -10.79
N ARG A 8 -0.12 18.92 -9.94
CA ARG A 8 1.18 19.61 -9.91
C ARG A 8 1.80 19.49 -8.53
N ALA A 9 3.05 19.02 -8.48
CA ALA A 9 3.91 19.10 -7.31
C ALA A 9 5.02 20.12 -7.57
N ILE A 10 5.26 21.04 -6.63
CA ILE A 10 6.37 21.99 -6.66
C ILE A 10 7.20 21.76 -5.39
N ILE A 11 8.49 21.52 -5.55
CA ILE A 11 9.42 21.31 -4.43
C ILE A 11 10.47 22.41 -4.51
N HIS A 12 10.53 23.26 -3.49
CA HIS A 12 11.54 24.29 -3.32
C HIS A 12 12.44 23.91 -2.14
N THR A 13 13.76 23.92 -2.35
CA THR A 13 14.74 23.61 -1.31
C THR A 13 15.84 24.67 -1.30
N PRO A 14 15.99 25.45 -0.22
CA PRO A 14 17.02 26.49 -0.14
C PRO A 14 18.42 25.93 0.11
N GLU A 15 18.53 24.68 0.52
CA GLU A 15 19.76 23.98 0.89
C GLU A 15 19.75 22.54 0.37
N ALA A 16 20.89 21.84 0.51
CA ALA A 16 21.06 20.45 0.07
C ALA A 16 20.02 19.53 0.71
N SER A 17 19.22 18.86 -0.11
CA SER A 17 18.06 18.07 0.33
C SER A 17 17.96 16.75 -0.42
N ARG A 18 17.34 15.74 0.23
CA ARG A 18 16.93 14.48 -0.41
C ARG A 18 15.42 14.34 -0.26
N ALA A 19 14.72 14.05 -1.35
CA ALA A 19 13.27 13.90 -1.37
C ALA A 19 12.84 12.66 -2.17
N LEU A 20 11.72 12.08 -1.77
CA LEU A 20 11.03 11.03 -2.51
C LEU A 20 9.59 11.50 -2.75
N LEU A 21 9.21 11.61 -4.03
CA LEU A 21 7.84 11.91 -4.44
C LEU A 21 7.21 10.63 -4.98
N ILE A 22 6.19 10.13 -4.29
CA ILE A 22 5.41 8.96 -4.72
C ILE A 22 4.00 9.44 -5.05
N ALA A 23 3.53 9.14 -6.26
CA ALA A 23 2.18 9.42 -6.70
C ALA A 23 1.57 8.15 -7.30
N GLY A 24 0.27 7.94 -7.06
CA GLY A 24 -0.45 6.79 -7.57
C GLY A 24 -1.93 7.10 -7.71
N LYS A 25 -2.60 6.35 -8.60
CA LYS A 25 -4.06 6.40 -8.70
C LYS A 25 -4.65 5.73 -7.45
N PRO A 26 -5.69 6.31 -6.80
CA PRO A 26 -6.39 5.63 -5.72
C PRO A 26 -6.93 4.28 -6.19
N LEU A 27 -6.61 3.22 -5.46
CA LEU A 27 -7.08 1.86 -5.76
C LEU A 27 -8.60 1.72 -5.57
N SER A 28 -9.19 2.54 -4.68
CA SER A 28 -10.63 2.56 -4.39
C SER A 28 -11.18 1.22 -3.89
N GLU A 29 -10.35 0.46 -3.19
CA GLU A 29 -10.72 -0.81 -2.56
C GLU A 29 -10.83 -0.65 -1.04
N SER A 30 -11.61 -1.54 -0.42
CA SER A 30 -11.67 -1.65 1.04
C SER A 30 -10.29 -2.03 1.59
N ILE A 31 -9.99 -1.53 2.79
CA ILE A 31 -8.74 -1.82 3.50
C ILE A 31 -9.09 -2.43 4.86
N ALA A 32 -8.61 -3.63 5.10
CA ALA A 32 -8.58 -4.31 6.39
C ALA A 32 -7.12 -4.52 6.80
N GLN A 33 -6.76 -4.12 8.02
CA GLN A 33 -5.37 -4.12 8.48
C GLN A 33 -5.22 -4.86 9.80
N TYR A 34 -4.30 -5.82 9.85
CA TYR A 34 -3.80 -6.47 11.05
C TYR A 34 -2.32 -6.81 10.83
N VAL A 35 -1.46 -5.82 11.07
CA VAL A 35 -0.02 -5.87 10.77
C VAL A 35 0.58 -7.17 11.33
N PRO A 36 1.27 -7.99 10.51
CA PRO A 36 1.87 -7.68 9.21
C PRO A 36 0.96 -7.83 7.97
N PHE A 37 -0.33 -8.10 8.12
CA PHE A 37 -1.26 -8.36 7.01
C PHE A 37 -2.11 -7.14 6.65
N LEU A 38 -2.22 -6.89 5.34
CA LEU A 38 -3.09 -5.89 4.73
C LEU A 38 -3.90 -6.58 3.63
N MET A 39 -5.23 -6.59 3.80
CA MET A 39 -6.18 -7.28 2.92
C MET A 39 -7.37 -6.36 2.64
N ASN A 40 -8.35 -6.83 1.85
CA ASN A 40 -9.56 -6.07 1.56
C ASN A 40 -10.67 -6.34 2.58
N THR A 41 -10.72 -7.54 3.19
CA THR A 41 -11.75 -7.95 4.16
C THR A 41 -11.18 -8.54 5.45
N ARG A 42 -12.02 -8.65 6.50
CA ARG A 42 -11.63 -9.27 7.78
C ARG A 42 -11.40 -10.78 7.64
N ASP A 43 -12.18 -11.45 6.80
CA ASP A 43 -12.05 -12.90 6.60
C ASP A 43 -10.72 -13.25 5.93
N GLU A 44 -10.28 -12.43 4.96
CA GLU A 44 -8.95 -12.54 4.35
C GLU A 44 -7.82 -12.35 5.37
N ILE A 45 -7.97 -11.44 6.33
CA ILE A 45 -7.02 -11.28 7.44
C ILE A 45 -6.93 -12.57 8.27
N PHE A 46 -8.07 -13.15 8.66
CA PHE A 46 -8.09 -14.38 9.45
C PHE A 46 -7.46 -15.55 8.69
N GLN A 47 -7.73 -15.64 7.38
CA GLN A 47 -7.10 -16.65 6.53
C GLN A 47 -5.58 -16.46 6.46
N ALA A 48 -5.11 -15.23 6.22
CA ALA A 48 -3.68 -14.92 6.16
C ALA A 48 -2.95 -15.24 7.47
N VAL A 49 -3.59 -14.98 8.62
CA VAL A 49 -3.07 -15.35 9.94
C VAL A 49 -2.97 -16.87 10.08
N GLN A 50 -3.99 -17.63 9.67
CA GLN A 50 -3.97 -19.09 9.72
C GLN A 50 -2.88 -19.67 8.81
N ASP A 51 -2.73 -19.13 7.60
CA ASP A 51 -1.70 -19.58 6.66
C ASP A 51 -0.30 -19.31 7.17
N TYR A 52 -0.08 -18.15 7.80
CA TYR A 52 1.17 -17.82 8.48
C TYR A 52 1.46 -18.77 9.64
N GLN A 53 0.48 -19.02 10.51
CA GLN A 53 0.61 -19.96 11.63
C GLN A 53 0.88 -21.40 11.15
N ALA A 54 0.32 -21.78 10.01
CA ALA A 54 0.56 -23.07 9.37
C ALA A 54 1.90 -23.14 8.61
N GLY A 55 2.71 -22.08 8.62
CA GLY A 55 4.02 -22.04 7.97
C GLY A 55 3.96 -21.97 6.44
N LYS A 56 2.80 -21.65 5.84
CA LYS A 56 2.61 -21.68 4.38
C LYS A 56 3.31 -20.55 3.63
N PHE A 57 3.86 -19.56 4.33
CA PHE A 57 4.58 -18.43 3.73
C PHE A 57 6.10 -18.63 3.67
N ALA A 58 6.62 -19.72 4.24
CA ALA A 58 8.02 -20.09 4.08
C ALA A 58 8.17 -21.05 2.88
N ALA A 59 8.99 -20.68 1.91
CA ALA A 59 9.43 -21.60 0.87
C ALA A 59 10.44 -22.57 1.52
N THR A 60 10.03 -23.80 1.78
CA THR A 60 10.97 -24.87 2.15
C THR A 60 11.78 -25.21 0.91
N THR A 61 13.00 -24.67 0.80
CA THR A 61 14.04 -25.10 -0.15
C THR A 61 15.26 -25.51 0.64
#